data_AF-A0A392S6C0-F1
#
_entry.id   AF-A0A392S6C0-F1
#
_cell.length_a   1.000
_cell.length_b   1.000
_cell.length_c   1.000
_cell.angle_alpha   90.00
_cell.angle_beta   90.00
_cell.angle_gamma   90.00
#
_symmetry.space_group_name_H-M   'P 1'
#
loop_
_entity.id
_entity.type
_entity.pdbx_description
1 polymer ?
#
loop_
_entity_poly.entity_id
_entity_poly.type
_entity_poly.pdbx_seq_one_letter_code
_entity_poly.pdbx_strand_id
1 'polypeptide(L)'
;MPVDVVEDLIWHKQVPLKVSILAWRLLRDRLPTKVNLASRGIITPDAQSCVAVCGGIESAQHLFISCSFFGSPWSSVRSWIDVSSVPPQNLAD
;
A
#
# COMPACT_ATOMS: atom_id res chain seq x y z
N MET A 1 -13.89 0.98 9.56
CA MET A 1 -13.65 0.21 10.82
C MET A 1 -13.25 1.17 11.94
N PRO A 2 -13.53 0.92 13.23
CA PRO A 2 -13.02 1.76 14.32
C PRO A 2 -11.48 1.81 14.28
N VAL A 3 -10.89 3.00 14.44
CA VAL A 3 -9.43 3.22 14.29
C VAL A 3 -8.63 2.45 15.34
N ASP A 4 -9.22 2.23 16.51
CA ASP A 4 -8.71 1.43 17.62
C ASP A 4 -8.49 -0.04 17.23
N VAL A 5 -9.44 -0.65 16.51
CA VAL A 5 -9.31 -2.04 16.03
C VAL A 5 -8.19 -2.18 15.00
N VAL A 6 -8.01 -1.17 14.14
CA VAL A 6 -6.90 -1.15 13.17
C VAL A 6 -5.55 -1.07 13.86
N GLU A 7 -5.40 -0.17 14.85
CA GLU A 7 -4.16 -0.01 15.61
C GLU A 7 -3.81 -1.29 16.38
N ASP A 8 -4.78 -1.97 17.00
CA ASP A 8 -4.57 -3.23 17.70
C ASP A 8 -4.07 -4.35 16.77
N LEU A 9 -4.57 -4.40 15.54
CA LEU A 9 -4.11 -5.36 14.53
C LEU A 9 -2.67 -5.06 14.06
N ILE A 10 -2.32 -3.79 13.87
CA ILE A 10 -0.99 -3.37 13.42
C ILE A 10 0.06 -3.70 14.47
N TRP A 11 -0.22 -3.41 15.74
CA TRP A 11 0.73 -3.55 16.84
C TRP A 11 0.63 -4.89 17.59
N HIS A 12 -0.09 -5.85 17.02
CA HIS A 12 -0.25 -7.17 17.60
C HIS A 12 1.11 -7.88 17.78
N LYS A 13 1.32 -8.53 18.92
CA LYS A 13 2.62 -9.13 19.32
C LYS A 13 3.18 -10.17 18.35
N GLN A 14 2.32 -10.79 17.54
CA GLN A 14 2.72 -11.79 16.54
C GLN A 14 3.18 -11.15 15.22
N VAL A 15 2.93 -9.85 15.02
CA VAL A 15 3.36 -9.12 13.82
C VAL A 15 4.78 -8.62 14.04
N PRO A 16 5.75 -8.95 13.16
CA PRO A 16 7.09 -8.40 13.26
C PRO A 16 7.06 -6.88 13.17
N LEU A 17 7.82 -6.19 14.02
CA LEU A 17 7.81 -4.71 14.13
C LEU A 17 7.99 -3.99 12.78
N LYS A 18 8.81 -4.55 11.87
CA LYS A 18 9.01 -4.00 10.51
C LYS A 18 7.71 -3.95 9.69
N VAL A 19 6.84 -4.95 9.86
CA VAL A 19 5.54 -5.05 9.18
C VAL A 19 4.57 -4.06 9.81
N SER A 20 4.55 -3.94 11.15
CA SER A 20 3.74 -2.95 11.86
C SER A 20 4.08 -1.53 11.44
N ILE A 21 5.37 -1.18 11.39
CA ILE A 21 5.84 0.14 10.95
C ILE A 21 5.45 0.39 9.48
N LEU A 22 5.56 -0.62 8.60
CA LEU A 22 5.15 -0.50 7.21
C LEU A 22 3.65 -0.21 7.10
N ALA A 23 2.80 -0.98 7.78
CA ALA A 23 1.34 -0.81 7.78
C ALA A 23 0.93 0.56 8.35
N TRP A 24 1.54 0.97 9.47
CA TRP A 24 1.29 2.29 10.07
C TRP A 24 1.68 3.44 9.13
N ARG A 25 2.82 3.33 8.44
CA ARG A 25 3.22 4.34 7.44
C ARG A 25 2.29 4.33 6.22
N LEU A 26 1.86 3.15 5.79
CA LEU A 26 0.95 2.98 4.65
C LEU A 26 -0.38 3.69 4.90
N LEU A 27 -1.03 3.43 6.03
CA LEU A 27 -2.33 3.99 6.39
C LEU A 27 -2.32 5.50 6.60
N ARG A 28 -1.14 6.07 6.91
CA ARG A 28 -0.96 7.52 7.08
C ARG A 28 -0.43 8.22 5.83
N ASP A 29 -0.33 7.50 4.71
CA ASP A 29 0.29 7.97 3.47
C ASP A 29 1.70 8.57 3.69
N ARG A 30 2.51 7.87 4.49
CA ARG A 30 3.88 8.28 4.86
C ARG A 30 4.96 7.43 4.21
N LEU A 31 4.59 6.56 3.28
CA LEU A 31 5.57 5.82 2.48
C LEU A 31 6.29 6.76 1.50
N PRO A 32 7.56 6.47 1.17
CA PRO A 32 8.34 7.27 0.22
C PRO A 32 7.94 6.97 -1.24
N THR A 33 6.65 7.07 -1.54
CA THR A 33 6.12 6.99 -2.91
C THR A 33 6.52 8.24 -3.69
N LYS A 34 6.64 8.16 -5.02
CA LYS A 34 6.99 9.36 -5.81
C LYS A 34 6.02 10.52 -5.62
N VAL A 35 4.72 10.26 -5.41
CA VAL A 35 3.76 11.32 -5.04
C VAL A 35 4.16 12.01 -3.73
N ASN A 36 4.52 11.25 -2.70
CA ASN A 36 4.93 11.80 -1.41
C ASN A 36 6.32 12.46 -1.44
N LEU A 37 7.20 12.02 -2.33
CA LEU A 37 8.50 12.66 -2.54
C LEU A 37 8.33 13.98 -3.28
N ALA A 38 7.46 14.04 -4.30
CA ALA A 38 7.17 15.24 -5.05
C ALA A 38 6.46 16.30 -4.19
N SER A 39 5.51 15.90 -3.34
CA SER A 39 4.83 16.83 -2.40
C SER A 39 5.78 17.44 -1.38
N ARG A 40 6.92 16.78 -1.11
CA ARG A 40 8.00 17.27 -0.24
C ARG A 40 9.09 18.04 -1.01
N GLY A 41 8.96 18.19 -2.33
CA GLY A 41 9.96 18.85 -3.17
C GLY A 41 11.28 18.09 -3.32
N ILE A 42 11.30 16.78 -3.04
CA ILE A 42 12.50 15.94 -3.18
C ILE A 42 12.72 15.56 -4.65
N ILE A 43 11.63 15.35 -5.40
CA ILE A 43 11.66 15.09 -6.84
C ILE A 43 10.76 16.08 -7.57
N THR A 44 10.90 16.18 -8.88
CA THR A 44 10.07 17.04 -9.70
C THR A 44 8.64 16.47 -9.84
N PRO A 45 7.61 17.32 -9.99
CA PRO A 45 6.22 16.86 -10.11
C PRO A 45 5.94 15.95 -11.32
N ASP A 46 6.74 16.05 -12.38
CA ASP A 46 6.67 15.19 -13.57
C ASP A 46 7.27 13.80 -13.33
N ALA A 47 8.13 13.64 -12.33
CA ALA A 47 8.80 12.38 -12.01
C ALA A 47 7.96 11.42 -11.14
N GLN A 48 6.64 11.39 -11.32
CA GLN A 48 5.71 10.63 -10.48
C GLN A 48 5.25 9.28 -11.07
N SER A 49 5.74 8.92 -12.25
CA SER A 49 5.34 7.69 -12.93
C SER A 49 5.69 6.43 -12.12
N CYS A 50 4.78 5.45 -12.12
CA CYS A 50 4.96 4.18 -11.43
C CYS A 50 6.23 3.46 -11.89
N VAL A 51 7.03 2.98 -10.94
CA VAL A 51 8.27 2.22 -11.21
C VAL A 51 8.03 0.96 -12.07
N ALA A 52 6.83 0.37 -12.02
CA ALA A 52 6.48 -0.78 -12.84
C ALA A 52 6.21 -0.42 -14.32
N VAL A 53 6.30 0.86 -14.70
CA VAL A 53 6.06 1.35 -16.07
C VAL A 53 4.68 0.93 -16.60
N CYS A 54 3.71 0.82 -15.71
CA CYS A 54 2.32 0.44 -16.05
C CYS A 54 1.45 1.64 -16.45
N GLY A 55 2.04 2.83 -16.65
CA GLY A 55 1.34 4.06 -17.02
C GLY A 55 0.63 4.79 -15.87
N GLY A 56 0.60 4.23 -14.65
CA GLY A 56 0.02 4.86 -13.47
C GLY A 56 0.95 5.83 -12.75
N ILE A 57 0.40 6.58 -11.79
CA ILE A 57 1.15 7.41 -10.84
C ILE A 57 1.54 6.56 -9.62
N GLU A 58 2.77 6.69 -9.14
CA GLU A 58 3.27 5.97 -7.98
C GLU A 58 2.72 6.56 -6.66
N SER A 59 1.51 6.12 -6.29
CA SER A 59 0.91 6.33 -4.97
C SER A 59 0.85 5.01 -4.19
N ALA A 60 0.62 5.10 -2.88
CA ALA A 60 0.43 3.91 -2.06
C ALA A 60 -0.78 3.09 -2.54
N GLN A 61 -1.87 3.79 -2.87
CA GLN A 61 -3.08 3.17 -3.42
C GLN A 61 -2.77 2.39 -4.70
N HIS A 62 -2.02 3.00 -5.61
CA HIS A 62 -1.65 2.35 -6.84
C HIS A 62 -0.76 1.13 -6.58
N LEU A 63 0.32 1.27 -5.82
CA LEU A 63 1.28 0.18 -5.59
C LEU A 63 0.68 -1.05 -4.91
N PHE A 64 -0.21 -0.86 -3.93
CA PHE A 64 -0.73 -1.97 -3.11
C PHE A 64 -2.08 -2.52 -3.58
N ILE A 65 -2.85 -1.75 -4.34
CA ILE A 65 -4.25 -2.08 -4.65
C ILE A 65 -4.51 -2.23 -6.15
N SER A 66 -4.16 -1.22 -6.96
CA SER A 66 -4.64 -1.11 -8.35
C SER A 66 -3.57 -1.29 -9.44
N CYS A 67 -2.28 -1.36 -9.09
CA CYS A 67 -1.22 -1.57 -10.06
C CYS A 67 -1.35 -2.97 -10.66
N SER A 68 -1.46 -3.08 -11.98
CA SER A 68 -1.56 -4.38 -12.67
C SER A 68 -0.33 -5.26 -12.47
N PHE A 69 0.85 -4.65 -12.33
CA PHE A 69 2.10 -5.36 -12.09
C PHE A 69 2.18 -5.90 -10.65
N PHE A 70 2.08 -5.02 -9.64
CA PHE A 70 2.17 -5.39 -8.23
C PHE A 70 0.90 -6.01 -7.65
N GLY A 71 -0.23 -5.88 -8.34
CA GLY A 71 -1.51 -6.51 -8.00
C GLY A 71 -1.56 -7.99 -8.33
N SER A 72 -0.86 -8.42 -9.39
CA SER A 72 -0.88 -9.80 -9.87
C SER A 72 -0.40 -10.86 -8.86
N PRO A 73 0.61 -10.62 -7.99
CA PRO A 73 1.00 -11.60 -6.99
C PRO A 73 -0.06 -11.82 -5.91
N TRP A 74 -0.90 -10.82 -5.62
CA TRP A 74 -1.91 -10.91 -4.56
C TRP A 74 -3.02 -11.88 -4.90
N SER A 75 -3.39 -12.05 -6.17
CA SER A 75 -4.36 -13.07 -6.57
C SER A 75 -3.80 -14.47 -6.34
N SER A 76 -2.52 -14.70 -6.64
CA SER A 76 -1.82 -15.96 -6.37
C SER A 76 -1.76 -16.26 -4.87
N VAL A 77 -1.44 -15.26 -4.04
CA VAL A 77 -1.41 -15.42 -2.57
C VAL A 77 -2.79 -15.78 -2.04
N ARG A 78 -3.86 -15.07 -2.47
CA ARG A 78 -5.24 -15.35 -2.05
C ARG A 78 -5.69 -16.77 -2.40
N SER A 79 -5.34 -17.23 -3.61
CA SER A 79 -5.59 -18.59 -4.06
C SER A 79 -4.85 -19.62 -3.19
N TRP A 80 -3.59 -19.34 -2.82
CA TRP A 80 -2.80 -20.22 -1.97
C TRP A 80 -3.35 -20.38 -0.55
N ILE A 81 -3.92 -19.33 0.03
CA ILE A 81 -4.48 -19.33 1.39
C ILE A 81 -5.99 -19.59 1.45
N ASP A 82 -6.62 -19.90 0.30
CA ASP A 82 -8.07 -20.13 0.15
C ASP A 82 -8.94 -18.99 0.72
N VAL A 83 -8.53 -17.73 0.47
CA VAL A 83 -9.28 -16.54 0.89
C VAL A 83 -9.96 -15.89 -0.31
N SER A 84 -11.29 -15.96 -0.35
CA SER A 84 -12.13 -15.21 -1.29
C SER A 84 -12.48 -13.83 -0.71
N SER A 85 -11.55 -12.88 -0.82
CA SER A 85 -11.82 -11.47 -0.49
C SER A 85 -12.02 -10.63 -1.75
N VAL A 86 -13.00 -9.73 -1.71
CA VAL A 86 -13.11 -8.65 -2.70
C VAL A 86 -11.88 -7.76 -2.52
N PRO A 87 -11.06 -7.54 -3.57
CA PRO A 87 -9.93 -6.63 -3.44
C PRO A 87 -10.43 -5.25 -3.02
N PRO A 88 -9.82 -4.63 -1.99
CA PRO A 88 -10.19 -3.29 -1.56
C PRO A 88 -10.12 -2.32 -2.74
N GLN A 89 -10.98 -1.31 -2.75
CA GLN A 89 -10.98 -0.28 -3.80
C GLN A 89 -10.14 0.92 -3.36
N ASN A 90 -10.04 1.17 -2.05
CA ASN A 90 -9.22 2.19 -1.39
C ASN A 90 -8.48 1.63 -0.17
N LEU A 91 -7.34 2.25 0.16
CA LEU A 91 -6.53 1.96 1.35
C LEU A 91 -7.19 2.41 2.65
N ALA A 92 -8.20 3.28 2.57
CA ALA A 92 -8.93 3.82 3.71
C ALA A 92 -10.26 3.09 3.97
N ASP A 93 -10.58 2.05 3.19
CA ASP A 93 -11.77 1.21 3.37
C ASP A 93 -11.68 0.33 4.64
#